data_AF-A0A8H5XLX1-F1
#
_entry.id   AF-A0A8H5XLX1-F1
#
_cell.length_a   1.000
_cell.length_b   1.000
_cell.length_c   1.000
_cell.angle_alpha   90.00
_cell.angle_beta   90.00
_cell.angle_gamma   90.00
#
_symmetry.space_group_name_H-M   'P 1'
#
loop_
_entity.id
_entity.type
_entity.pdbx_description
1 polymer ?
#
loop_
_entity_poly.entity_id
_entity_poly.type
_entity_poly.pdbx_seq_one_letter_code
_entity_poly.pdbx_strand_id
1 'polypeptide(L)'
;MATRELLIVILNHTNEELNAEPEWPTLNHGEWTKTADLQPPQTILAGESGMLRCKSNHIGGGVDGSITYRIVGFEGRNEVTFTWSVPYVGANKFDACSAVSDFTVEILGGRGKEAVVVFVFGPAKMADARPDDGVWSAVTRYPVECAKSLVGGFNHK
;
A
#
# COMPACT_ATOMS: atom_id res chain seq x y z
N MET A 1 -24.09 -6.30 -16.69
CA MET A 1 -23.91 -5.98 -15.25
C MET A 1 -22.42 -5.79 -14.99
N ALA A 2 -22.01 -4.74 -14.29
CA ALA A 2 -20.60 -4.41 -14.11
C ALA A 2 -20.11 -4.84 -12.73
N THR A 3 -19.11 -5.72 -12.73
CA THR A 3 -18.26 -6.04 -11.58
C THR A 3 -17.01 -5.15 -11.63
N ARG A 4 -16.38 -4.95 -10.48
CA ARG A 4 -15.09 -4.26 -10.35
C ARG A 4 -14.01 -5.29 -10.09
N GLU A 5 -12.87 -5.15 -10.76
CA GLU A 5 -11.71 -6.02 -10.60
C GLU A 5 -10.46 -5.17 -10.47
N LEU A 6 -9.56 -5.63 -9.60
CA LEU A 6 -8.29 -4.97 -9.35
C LEU A 6 -7.19 -6.02 -9.31
N LEU A 7 -6.17 -5.82 -10.16
CA LEU A 7 -4.88 -6.47 -10.04
C LEU A 7 -3.93 -5.53 -9.29
N ILE A 8 -3.31 -6.03 -8.24
CA ILE A 8 -2.31 -5.32 -7.46
C ILE A 8 -0.96 -5.99 -7.72
N VAL A 9 0.04 -5.17 -8.02
CA VAL A 9 1.44 -5.60 -8.13
C VAL A 9 2.26 -4.78 -7.15
N ILE A 10 2.99 -5.46 -6.27
CA ILE A 10 3.91 -4.85 -5.31
C ILE A 10 5.32 -5.20 -5.77
N LEU A 11 6.07 -4.20 -6.22
CA LEU A 11 7.47 -4.33 -6.61
C LEU A 11 8.36 -3.96 -5.43
N ASN A 12 9.11 -4.92 -4.90
CA ASN A 12 10.08 -4.68 -3.85
C ASN A 12 11.44 -4.32 -4.46
N HIS A 13 11.69 -3.04 -4.67
CA HIS A 13 12.96 -2.50 -5.15
C HIS A 13 13.92 -2.16 -3.99
N THR A 14 13.72 -2.79 -2.82
CA THR A 14 14.65 -2.70 -1.69
C THR A 14 15.48 -3.98 -1.57
N ASN A 15 16.49 -3.95 -0.69
CA ASN A 15 17.27 -5.12 -0.33
C ASN A 15 16.66 -5.89 0.85
N GLU A 16 15.46 -5.51 1.28
CA GLU A 16 14.82 -6.05 2.47
C GLU A 16 13.71 -7.03 2.09
N GLU A 17 13.51 -8.07 2.90
CA GLU A 17 12.37 -8.97 2.75
C GLU A 17 11.11 -8.33 3.38
N LEU A 18 9.96 -8.56 2.75
CA LEU A 18 8.65 -8.16 3.24
C LEU A 18 7.88 -9.40 3.70
N ASN A 19 7.42 -9.42 4.95
CA ASN A 19 6.60 -10.48 5.51
C ASN A 19 5.25 -9.96 6.00
N ALA A 20 4.16 -10.50 5.48
CA ALA A 20 2.82 -10.23 5.95
C ALA A 20 2.38 -11.30 6.95
N GLU A 21 1.69 -10.87 8.00
CA GLU A 21 0.98 -11.80 8.88
C GLU A 21 -0.31 -12.30 8.18
N PRO A 22 -0.81 -13.51 8.50
CA PRO A 22 -2.01 -14.06 7.87
C PRO A 22 -3.28 -13.19 8.00
N GLU A 23 -3.37 -12.37 9.05
CA GLU A 23 -4.50 -11.49 9.34
C GLU A 23 -4.42 -10.09 8.68
N TRP A 24 -3.25 -9.70 8.15
CA TRP A 24 -3.04 -8.37 7.57
C TRP A 24 -3.65 -8.12 6.18
N PRO A 25 -3.78 -9.11 5.28
CA PRO A 25 -4.55 -8.89 4.06
C PRO A 25 -6.03 -8.74 4.41
N THR A 26 -6.54 -7.52 4.28
CA THR A 26 -7.92 -7.17 4.63
C THR A 26 -8.66 -6.66 3.39
N LEU A 27 -9.90 -7.12 3.23
CA LEU A 27 -10.85 -6.57 2.27
C LEU A 27 -12.09 -6.13 3.05
N ASN A 28 -12.45 -4.85 2.98
CA ASN A 28 -13.73 -4.41 3.55
C ASN A 28 -14.88 -4.69 2.56
N HIS A 29 -14.61 -4.59 1.25
CA HIS A 29 -15.53 -5.01 0.19
C HIS A 29 -14.79 -5.80 -0.89
N GLY A 30 -15.49 -6.83 -1.40
CA GLY A 30 -15.00 -7.71 -2.45
C GLY A 30 -14.58 -9.09 -1.93
N GLU A 31 -13.94 -9.86 -2.81
CA GLU A 31 -13.36 -11.17 -2.49
C GLU A 31 -12.03 -11.35 -3.22
N TRP A 32 -11.12 -12.10 -2.59
CA TRP A 32 -9.88 -12.53 -3.23
C TRP A 32 -10.14 -13.57 -4.32
N THR A 33 -9.32 -13.57 -5.36
CA THR A 33 -9.42 -14.55 -6.45
C THR A 33 -8.93 -15.91 -5.98
N LYS A 34 -9.72 -16.98 -6.17
CA LYS A 34 -9.40 -18.34 -5.69
C LYS A 34 -8.16 -19.01 -6.34
N THR A 35 -7.51 -18.34 -7.29
CA THR A 35 -6.26 -18.80 -7.90
C THR A 35 -5.11 -18.56 -6.94
N ALA A 36 -4.35 -19.62 -6.62
CA ALA A 36 -3.26 -19.55 -5.64
C ALA A 36 -2.21 -18.48 -5.97
N ASP A 37 -1.84 -18.34 -7.25
CA ASP A 37 -0.85 -17.36 -7.72
C ASP A 37 -1.33 -15.90 -7.66
N LEU A 38 -2.58 -15.66 -7.29
CA LEU A 38 -3.20 -14.33 -7.19
C LEU A 38 -3.79 -14.06 -5.80
N GLN A 39 -3.45 -14.89 -4.82
CA GLN A 39 -3.70 -14.62 -3.41
C GLN A 39 -2.65 -13.63 -2.87
N PRO A 40 -2.96 -12.92 -1.78
CA PRO A 40 -1.97 -12.11 -1.06
C PRO A 40 -0.71 -12.92 -0.71
N PRO A 41 0.48 -12.57 -1.25
CA PRO A 41 1.69 -13.31 -0.93
C PRO A 41 2.11 -13.01 0.51
N GLN A 42 2.43 -14.04 1.28
CA GLN A 42 2.88 -13.89 2.67
C GLN A 42 4.30 -13.31 2.75
N THR A 43 5.14 -13.59 1.75
CA THR A 43 6.51 -13.09 1.67
C THR A 43 6.78 -12.54 0.28
N ILE A 44 7.51 -11.42 0.22
CA ILE A 44 8.11 -10.88 -1.00
C ILE A 44 9.59 -10.67 -0.72
N LEU A 45 10.47 -11.43 -1.40
CA LEU A 45 11.91 -11.33 -1.18
C LEU A 45 12.46 -9.99 -1.70
N ALA A 46 13.69 -9.69 -1.29
CA ALA A 46 14.45 -8.55 -1.78
C ALA A 46 14.56 -8.58 -3.32
N GLY A 47 14.23 -7.47 -3.98
CA GLY A 47 14.25 -7.37 -5.44
C GLY A 47 13.10 -8.09 -6.18
N GLU A 48 12.22 -8.81 -5.47
CA GLU A 48 11.12 -9.56 -6.08
C GLU A 48 9.80 -8.76 -6.13
N SER A 49 8.75 -9.41 -6.63
CA SER A 49 7.42 -8.83 -6.73
C SER A 49 6.34 -9.76 -6.21
N GLY A 50 5.37 -9.20 -5.49
CA GLY A 50 4.14 -9.85 -5.12
C GLY A 50 3.00 -9.46 -6.07
N MET A 51 2.12 -10.41 -6.39
CA MET A 51 0.93 -10.16 -7.20
C MET A 51 -0.31 -10.73 -6.52
N LEU A 52 -1.39 -9.96 -6.50
CA LEU A 52 -2.64 -10.35 -5.89
C LEU A 52 -3.83 -9.73 -6.63
N ARG A 53 -4.97 -10.42 -6.62
CA ARG A 53 -6.17 -9.99 -7.35
C ARG A 53 -7.43 -10.12 -6.52
N CYS A 54 -8.22 -9.06 -6.49
CA CYS A 54 -9.52 -9.02 -5.85
C CYS A 54 -10.60 -8.48 -6.80
N LYS A 55 -11.84 -8.85 -6.53
CA LYS A 55 -13.01 -8.44 -7.33
C LYS A 55 -14.21 -8.17 -6.44
N SER A 56 -15.18 -7.42 -6.95
CA SER A 56 -16.44 -7.15 -6.25
C SER A 56 -17.23 -8.45 -6.07
N ASN A 57 -17.80 -8.67 -4.89
CA ASN A 57 -18.59 -9.85 -4.53
C ASN A 57 -20.04 -9.81 -5.04
N HIS A 58 -20.53 -8.64 -5.47
CA HIS A 58 -21.84 -8.50 -6.11
C HIS A 58 -21.82 -7.41 -7.19
N ILE A 59 -22.85 -7.42 -8.03
CA ILE A 59 -23.06 -6.43 -9.08
C ILE A 59 -23.38 -5.08 -8.42
N GLY A 60 -22.78 -4.00 -8.93
CA GLY A 60 -22.93 -2.68 -8.30
C GLY A 60 -22.02 -2.46 -7.09
N GLY A 61 -21.18 -3.44 -6.74
CA GLY A 61 -20.21 -3.33 -5.64
C GLY A 61 -18.87 -2.74 -6.08
N GLY A 62 -18.10 -2.26 -5.10
CA GLY A 62 -16.70 -1.87 -5.25
C GLY A 62 -15.74 -2.93 -4.73
N VAL A 63 -14.45 -2.61 -4.76
CA VAL A 63 -13.39 -3.38 -4.11
C VAL A 63 -12.58 -2.41 -3.27
N ASP A 64 -12.38 -2.72 -1.99
CA ASP A 64 -11.50 -1.94 -1.15
C ASP A 64 -10.84 -2.83 -0.09
N GLY A 65 -9.63 -2.44 0.28
CA GLY A 65 -8.84 -3.19 1.22
C GLY A 65 -7.44 -2.64 1.39
N SER A 66 -6.67 -3.37 2.17
CA SER A 66 -5.28 -3.08 2.41
C SER A 66 -4.49 -4.35 2.66
N ILE A 67 -3.18 -4.24 2.49
CA ILE A 67 -2.23 -5.25 2.95
C ILE A 67 -1.05 -4.55 3.60
N THR A 68 -0.68 -5.03 4.77
CA THR A 68 0.51 -4.57 5.49
C THR A 68 1.58 -5.64 5.41
N TYR A 69 2.83 -5.22 5.28
CA TYR A 69 4.02 -6.06 5.40
C TYR A 69 4.94 -5.49 6.46
N ARG A 70 5.65 -6.37 7.14
CA ARG A 70 6.79 -6.07 7.99
C ARG A 70 8.05 -6.12 7.14
N ILE A 71 8.86 -5.07 7.25
CA ILE A 71 10.19 -4.97 6.65
C ILE A 71 11.16 -5.70 7.58
N VAL A 72 11.71 -6.81 7.13
CA VAL A 72 12.65 -7.64 7.91
C VAL A 72 13.94 -6.86 8.16
N GLY A 73 14.59 -7.08 9.31
CA GLY A 73 15.87 -6.45 9.64
C GLY A 73 15.77 -5.11 10.38
N PHE A 74 14.57 -4.57 10.55
CA PHE A 74 14.34 -3.33 11.30
C PHE A 74 13.69 -3.61 12.67
N GLU A 75 14.15 -2.90 13.70
CA GLU A 75 13.53 -2.92 15.04
C GLU A 75 12.45 -1.84 15.19
N GLY A 76 11.42 -2.10 15.99
CA GLY A 76 10.36 -1.14 16.26
C GLY A 76 9.23 -1.16 15.21
N ARG A 77 8.76 0.02 14.80
CA ARG A 77 7.71 0.14 13.77
C ARG A 77 8.34 0.03 12.38
N ASN A 78 8.23 -1.14 11.78
CA ASN A 78 8.85 -1.51 10.52
C ASN A 78 7.83 -1.94 9.47
N GLU A 79 6.65 -1.34 9.49
CA GLU A 79 5.53 -1.73 8.63
C GLU A 79 5.47 -0.89 7.36
N VAL A 80 5.00 -1.49 6.28
CA VAL A 80 4.57 -0.81 5.05
C VAL A 80 3.18 -1.29 4.67
N THR A 81 2.25 -0.36 4.51
CA THR A 81 0.84 -0.64 4.21
C THR A 81 0.51 -0.12 2.82
N PHE A 82 -0.13 -0.96 2.01
CA PHE A 82 -0.65 -0.62 0.69
C PHE A 82 -2.18 -0.67 0.76
N THR A 83 -2.85 0.40 0.30
CA THR A 83 -4.30 0.55 0.41
C THR A 83 -4.91 0.87 -0.94
N TRP A 84 -6.08 0.30 -1.23
CA TRP A 84 -6.81 0.53 -2.47
C TRP A 84 -8.31 0.67 -2.24
N SER A 85 -8.95 1.44 -3.12
CA SER A 85 -10.40 1.56 -3.20
C SER A 85 -10.81 1.82 -4.65
N VAL A 86 -11.57 0.88 -5.22
CA VAL A 86 -12.15 0.92 -6.57
C VAL A 86 -13.68 0.91 -6.40
N PRO A 87 -14.31 2.07 -6.20
CA PRO A 87 -15.73 2.14 -5.93
C PRO A 87 -16.56 1.84 -7.19
N TYR A 88 -17.82 1.44 -7.00
CA TYR A 88 -18.75 1.28 -8.13
C TYR A 88 -19.01 2.60 -8.86
N VAL A 89 -19.08 3.71 -8.12
CA VAL A 89 -19.19 5.08 -8.64
C VAL A 89 -18.11 5.94 -8.01
N GLY A 90 -17.34 6.63 -8.84
CA GLY A 90 -16.26 7.51 -8.39
C GLY A 90 -14.91 7.13 -9.00
N ALA A 91 -13.88 7.87 -8.59
CA ALA A 91 -12.50 7.60 -9.00
C ALA A 91 -11.87 6.53 -8.09
N ASN A 92 -10.97 5.75 -8.69
CA ASN A 92 -10.13 4.82 -7.95
C ASN A 92 -9.16 5.60 -7.07
N LYS A 93 -8.91 5.09 -5.86
CA LYS A 93 -7.98 5.66 -4.89
C LYS A 93 -6.97 4.59 -4.50
N PHE A 94 -5.71 4.99 -4.46
CA PHE A 94 -4.58 4.15 -4.09
C PHE A 94 -3.68 4.97 -3.19
N ASP A 95 -3.20 4.35 -2.12
CA ASP A 95 -2.35 5.00 -1.14
C ASP A 95 -1.39 3.98 -0.54
N ALA A 96 -0.28 4.46 0.02
CA ALA A 96 0.67 3.62 0.71
C ALA A 96 1.40 4.42 1.78
N CYS A 97 1.71 3.76 2.89
CA CYS A 97 2.45 4.35 3.99
C CYS A 97 3.55 3.40 4.45
N SER A 98 4.76 3.92 4.65
CA SER A 98 5.84 3.20 5.33
C SER A 98 6.12 3.85 6.68
N ALA A 99 6.27 3.03 7.72
CA ALA A 99 6.66 3.46 9.05
C ALA A 99 8.14 3.84 9.15
N VAL A 100 8.95 3.39 8.18
CA VAL A 100 10.40 3.61 8.13
C VAL A 100 10.70 4.70 7.10
N SER A 101 11.32 5.80 7.56
CA SER A 101 11.60 6.98 6.73
C SER A 101 12.61 6.75 5.61
N ASP A 102 13.42 5.70 5.70
CA ASP A 102 14.41 5.33 4.69
C ASP A 102 13.79 4.74 3.43
N PHE A 103 12.47 4.49 3.43
CA PHE A 103 11.75 3.94 2.30
C PHE A 103 10.61 4.84 1.84
N THR A 104 10.23 4.68 0.58
CA THR A 104 9.09 5.36 -0.03
C THR A 104 8.35 4.40 -0.96
N VAL A 105 7.11 4.75 -1.28
CA VAL A 105 6.29 3.98 -2.22
C VAL A 105 5.83 4.90 -3.35
N GLU A 106 6.21 4.57 -4.58
CA GLU A 106 5.64 5.17 -5.78
C GLU A 106 4.38 4.39 -6.19
N ILE A 107 3.33 5.10 -6.60
CA ILE A 107 2.02 4.52 -6.89
C ILE A 107 1.63 4.80 -8.34
N LEU A 108 1.48 3.74 -9.12
CA LEU A 108 1.03 3.79 -10.51
C LEU A 108 -0.37 3.16 -10.60
N GLY A 109 -1.40 3.99 -10.43
CA GLY A 109 -2.80 3.57 -10.37
C GLY A 109 -3.55 3.69 -11.69
N GLY A 110 -4.14 2.59 -12.14
CA GLY A 110 -5.03 2.52 -13.29
C GLY A 110 -6.45 3.04 -13.01
N ARG A 111 -7.16 3.41 -14.08
CA ARG A 111 -8.55 3.87 -14.04
C ARG A 111 -9.50 2.80 -14.58
N GLY A 112 -10.80 2.99 -14.37
CA GLY A 112 -11.84 2.12 -14.93
C GLY A 112 -12.27 1.00 -13.99
N LYS A 113 -13.02 0.03 -14.53
CA LYS A 113 -13.63 -1.08 -13.78
C LYS A 113 -12.73 -2.28 -13.60
N GLU A 114 -11.80 -2.49 -14.51
CA GLU A 114 -10.75 -3.52 -14.48
C GLU A 114 -9.44 -2.76 -14.40
N ALA A 115 -9.02 -2.46 -13.18
CA ALA A 115 -7.87 -1.60 -12.92
C ALA A 115 -6.65 -2.44 -12.55
N VAL A 116 -5.48 -1.85 -12.77
CA VAL A 116 -4.20 -2.35 -12.28
C VAL A 116 -3.59 -1.25 -11.42
N VAL A 117 -3.05 -1.60 -10.26
CA VAL A 117 -2.21 -0.70 -9.47
C VAL A 117 -0.85 -1.36 -9.26
N VAL A 118 0.20 -0.58 -9.46
CA VAL A 118 1.58 -0.99 -9.16
C VAL A 118 2.08 -0.11 -8.02
N PHE A 119 2.49 -0.74 -6.92
CA PHE A 119 3.19 -0.12 -5.82
C PHE A 119 4.68 -0.43 -5.96
N VAL A 120 5.53 0.58 -6.07
CA VAL A 120 6.98 0.41 -6.13
C VAL A 120 7.56 0.83 -4.79
N PHE A 121 7.86 -0.15 -3.95
CA PHE A 121 8.50 0.06 -2.66
C PHE A 121 10.01 0.12 -2.86
N GLY A 122 10.63 1.25 -2.51
CA GLY A 122 12.05 1.49 -2.76
C GLY A 122 12.67 2.41 -1.71
N PRO A 123 14.00 2.61 -1.76
CA PRO A 123 14.67 3.56 -0.88
C PRO A 123 14.13 4.98 -1.11
N ALA A 124 13.98 5.73 -0.03
CA ALA A 124 13.65 7.14 -0.10
C ALA A 124 14.73 7.85 -0.91
N LYS A 125 14.33 8.58 -1.96
CA LYS A 125 15.27 9.41 -2.70
C LYS A 125 15.77 10.49 -1.75
N MET A 126 17.01 10.38 -1.26
CA MET A 126 17.71 11.53 -0.72
C MET A 126 17.69 12.58 -1.83
N ALA A 127 16.96 13.68 -1.60
CA ALA A 127 17.07 14.84 -2.48
C ALA A 127 18.56 15.18 -2.57
N ASP A 128 19.07 15.20 -3.80
CA ASP A 128 20.47 15.45 -4.16
C ASP A 128 21.00 16.63 -3.35
N ALA A 129 21.67 16.34 -2.23
CA ALA A 129 22.37 17.33 -1.45
C ALA A 129 23.62 17.67 -2.24
N ARG A 130 23.49 18.62 -3.17
CA ARG A 130 24.64 19.32 -3.74
C ARG A 130 25.52 19.79 -2.57
N PRO A 131 26.79 19.41 -2.51
CA PRO A 131 27.71 20.01 -1.56
C PRO A 131 28.15 21.34 -2.17
N ASP A 132 27.47 22.44 -1.82
CA ASP A 132 28.03 23.77 -2.01
C ASP A 132 27.79 24.58 -0.74
N ASP A 133 28.91 24.87 -0.09
CA ASP A 133 29.17 25.86 0.95
C ASP A 133 28.01 26.33 1.86
N GLY A 134 28.05 25.81 3.09
CA GLY A 134 27.89 26.65 4.27
C GLY A 134 26.45 26.96 4.68
N VAL A 135 26.23 26.77 5.98
CA VAL A 135 25.08 27.21 6.78
C VAL A 135 24.02 26.12 6.99
N TRP A 136 24.01 25.67 8.24
CA TRP A 136 22.99 24.85 8.85
C TRP A 136 21.64 25.55 8.77
N SER A 137 20.67 24.93 8.10
CA SER A 137 19.26 25.11 8.43
C SER A 137 18.53 23.81 8.13
N ALA A 138 18.49 22.98 9.17
CA ALA A 138 17.51 21.93 9.29
C ALA A 138 16.11 22.55 9.19
N VAL A 139 15.41 22.28 8.09
CA VAL A 139 13.96 22.34 8.05
C VAL A 139 13.49 20.96 7.66
N THR A 140 13.34 20.13 8.68
CA THR A 140 12.55 18.90 8.65
C THR A 140 11.12 19.26 8.22
N ARG A 141 10.79 19.03 6.94
CA ARG A 141 9.40 18.81 6.56
C ARG A 141 9.12 17.33 6.66
N TYR A 142 8.59 16.95 7.82
CA TYR A 142 7.87 15.71 8.05
C TYR A 142 6.91 15.41 6.88
N PRO A 143 6.93 14.21 6.28
CA PRO A 143 5.76 13.72 5.59
C PRO A 143 4.77 13.18 6.64
N VAL A 144 3.70 13.97 6.80
CA VAL A 144 2.34 13.67 7.27
C VAL A 144 2.08 12.33 7.97
N GLU A 145 1.55 12.47 9.19
CA GLU A 145 0.96 11.48 10.09
C GLU A 145 0.33 10.26 9.39
N CYS A 146 1.03 9.14 9.50
CA CYS A 146 0.43 7.82 9.42
C CYS A 146 -0.27 7.49 10.75
N ALA A 147 -1.31 8.26 11.11
CA ALA A 147 -2.24 7.95 12.21
C ALA A 147 -3.40 8.95 12.29
N LYS A 148 -4.56 8.61 11.73
CA LYS A 148 -5.90 8.73 12.36
C LYS A 148 -7.00 8.35 11.38
N SER A 149 -7.30 7.06 11.33
CA SER A 149 -8.68 6.62 11.19
C SER A 149 -8.89 5.53 12.23
N LEU A 150 -10.07 5.51 12.85
CA LEU A 150 -10.51 4.66 13.96
C LEU A 150 -10.19 5.17 15.38
N VAL A 151 -10.90 6.23 15.79
CA VAL A 151 -11.54 6.22 17.11
C VAL A 151 -13.03 6.41 16.88
N GLY A 152 -13.79 5.32 17.07
CA GLY A 152 -15.23 5.36 17.14
C GLY A 152 -15.71 6.03 18.43
N GLY A 153 -16.98 6.47 18.42
CA GLY A 153 -17.69 6.87 19.63
C GLY A 153 -18.38 8.23 19.54
N PHE A 154 -19.36 8.39 18.64
CA PHE A 154 -20.38 9.42 18.86
C PHE A 154 -21.44 8.87 19.82
N ASN A 155 -21.35 9.26 21.08
CA ASN A 155 -22.47 9.33 21.99
C ASN A 155 -22.35 10.62 22.80
N HIS A 156 -23.22 11.59 22.50
CA HIS A 156 -23.77 12.53 23.48
C HIS A 156 -24.89 13.35 22.84
N LYS A 157 -26.14 12.92 23.03
CA LYS A 157 -27.14 13.69 23.77
C LYS A 157 -28.36 12.84 24.08
#